data_AF-A0A2J8AAJ1-F1
#
_entry.id   AF-A0A2J8AAJ1-F1
#
_cell.length_a   1.000
_cell.length_b   1.000
_cell.length_c   1.000
_cell.angle_alpha   90.00
_cell.angle_beta   90.00
_cell.angle_gamma   90.00
#
_symmetry.space_group_name_H-M   'P 1'
#
loop_
_entity.id
_entity.type
_entity.pdbx_description
1 polymer ?
#
loop_
_entity_poly.entity_id
_entity_poly.type
_entity_poly.pdbx_seq_one_letter_code
_entity_poly.pdbx_strand_id
1 'polypeptide(L)'
;MADDLYDEFGNYVGPALDDSEEEDDERQQQHDFADEEEEEGGRLHDADAMQEDDEPGDGGMAVVLHEDKKYYPSAEETYGPEVETLVMEEDAQALEVPIVAPVKVKKFETLEAEPLRTHYSNEFLATLMANPELVRNVAVVGHLHHGKTTLMDMFIET
;
A
#
# COMPACT_ATOMS: atom_id res chain seq x y z
N MET A 1 6.21 33.17 1.70
CA MET A 1 4.84 32.90 1.23
C MET A 1 4.89 31.69 0.28
N ALA A 2 5.23 30.52 0.81
CA ALA A 2 5.25 29.24 0.08
C ALA A 2 4.72 28.07 0.94
N ASP A 3 4.39 28.33 2.22
CA ASP A 3 3.89 27.34 3.18
C ASP A 3 2.42 26.96 2.97
N ASP A 4 1.65 27.74 2.19
CA ASP A 4 0.21 27.49 2.00
C ASP A 4 -0.09 26.53 0.83
N LEU A 5 0.93 26.11 0.07
CA LEU A 5 0.78 25.25 -1.11
C LEU A 5 1.06 23.78 -0.81
N TYR A 6 1.50 23.46 0.41
CA TYR A 6 1.79 22.12 0.87
C TYR A 6 1.16 21.89 2.26
N ASP A 7 0.49 20.75 2.43
CA ASP A 7 -0.06 20.32 3.72
C ASP A 7 1.08 19.89 4.69
N GLU A 8 0.78 19.71 5.98
CA GLU A 8 1.69 19.27 7.06
C GLU A 8 2.39 17.94 6.77
N PHE A 9 1.86 17.17 5.82
CA PHE A 9 2.42 15.90 5.33
C PHE A 9 3.25 16.05 4.03
N GLY A 10 3.46 17.27 3.53
CA GLY A 10 4.26 17.56 2.33
C GLY A 10 3.53 17.33 1.00
N ASN A 11 2.21 17.12 1.02
CA ASN A 11 1.40 16.95 -0.18
C ASN A 11 1.08 18.31 -0.81
N TYR A 12 1.23 18.44 -2.14
CA TYR A 12 0.88 19.66 -2.86
C TYR A 12 -0.65 19.85 -2.87
N VAL A 13 -1.11 20.92 -2.22
CA VAL A 13 -2.53 21.34 -2.15
C VAL A 13 -2.80 22.61 -2.95
N GLY A 14 -1.81 23.05 -3.75
CA GLY A 14 -1.92 24.22 -4.61
C GLY A 14 -2.79 24.01 -5.86
N PRO A 15 -3.03 25.10 -6.63
CA PRO A 15 -3.76 25.02 -7.89
C PRO A 15 -3.12 24.00 -8.84
N ALA A 16 -3.93 23.27 -9.61
CA ALA A 16 -3.42 22.31 -10.60
C ALA A 16 -2.39 23.00 -11.51
N LEU A 17 -1.17 22.48 -11.51
CA LEU A 17 -0.11 22.93 -12.40
C LEU A 17 -0.52 22.54 -13.82
N ASP A 18 -0.32 23.45 -14.77
CA ASP A 18 -0.52 23.16 -16.20
C ASP A 18 0.52 22.09 -16.57
N ASP A 19 0.08 20.89 -16.95
CA ASP A 19 0.96 19.77 -17.33
C ASP A 19 1.75 20.20 -18.58
N SER A 20 2.94 20.74 -18.38
CA SER A 20 3.91 20.90 -19.46
C SER A 20 4.58 19.54 -19.67
N GLU A 21 4.01 18.75 -20.58
CA GLU A 21 4.67 17.59 -21.19
C GLU A 21 5.95 18.05 -21.91
N GLU A 22 7.14 17.70 -21.40
CA GLU A 22 8.38 17.62 -22.17
C GLU A 22 9.42 16.74 -21.43
N GLU A 23 9.53 15.51 -21.92
CA GLU A 23 10.70 14.60 -22.09
C GLU A 23 11.99 14.85 -21.28
N ASP A 24 12.48 13.81 -20.58
CA ASP A 24 13.79 13.18 -20.90
C ASP A 24 14.04 11.92 -20.03
N ASP A 25 13.88 10.77 -20.68
CA ASP A 25 14.58 9.53 -20.38
C ASP A 25 16.09 9.75 -20.66
N GLU A 26 16.96 9.27 -19.78
CA GLU A 26 18.41 8.97 -19.98
C GLU A 26 19.29 9.45 -18.81
N ARG A 27 19.46 8.59 -17.78
CA ARG A 27 20.69 8.58 -16.96
C ARG A 27 21.20 7.17 -16.75
N GLN A 28 21.73 6.56 -17.81
CA GLN A 28 22.76 5.52 -17.69
C GLN A 28 24.10 6.19 -17.34
N GLN A 29 24.50 6.16 -16.06
CA GLN A 29 25.88 6.47 -15.70
C GLN A 29 26.73 5.20 -15.79
N GLN A 30 27.42 5.12 -16.91
CA GLN A 30 28.55 4.26 -17.18
C GLN A 30 29.71 4.69 -16.27
N HIS A 31 30.06 3.90 -15.25
CA HIS A 31 31.27 4.10 -14.47
C HIS A 31 32.35 3.15 -14.98
N ASP A 32 33.15 3.67 -15.90
CA ASP A 32 34.33 3.03 -16.48
C ASP A 32 35.47 3.13 -15.44
N PHE A 33 35.87 2.01 -14.84
CA PHE A 33 37.16 1.89 -14.16
C PHE A 33 37.97 0.85 -14.93
N ALA A 34 38.80 1.38 -15.83
CA ALA A 34 39.78 0.61 -16.57
C ALA A 34 40.89 0.11 -15.65
N ASP A 35 41.27 -1.15 -15.88
CA ASP A 35 42.51 -1.77 -15.45
C ASP A 35 43.73 -0.88 -15.72
N GLU A 36 44.58 -0.74 -14.70
CA GLU A 36 46.02 -0.54 -14.89
C GLU A 36 46.75 -1.62 -14.08
N GLU A 37 46.87 -2.80 -14.67
CA GLU A 37 47.95 -3.74 -14.36
C GLU A 37 49.24 -3.22 -15.01
N GLU A 38 50.22 -2.80 -14.18
CA GLU A 38 51.64 -2.86 -14.57
C GLU A 38 52.43 -3.58 -13.48
N GLU A 39 53.01 -4.72 -13.89
CA GLU A 39 54.00 -5.49 -13.16
C GLU A 39 55.29 -4.68 -12.94
N GLU A 40 55.83 -4.69 -11.72
CA GLU A 40 57.28 -4.77 -11.53
C GLU A 40 57.61 -5.75 -10.40
N GLY A 41 58.20 -6.88 -10.79
CA GLY A 41 58.78 -7.85 -9.88
C GLY A 41 60.08 -7.36 -9.24
N GLY A 42 60.28 -7.68 -7.97
CA GLY A 42 61.57 -7.47 -7.32
C GLY A 42 61.65 -7.83 -5.85
N ARG A 43 62.23 -9.02 -5.57
CA ARG A 43 62.96 -9.44 -4.34
C ARG A 43 62.17 -10.01 -3.15
N LEU A 44 62.20 -11.36 -3.11
CA LEU A 44 62.77 -12.17 -2.03
C LEU A 44 63.10 -11.44 -0.72
N HIS A 45 62.39 -11.81 0.35
CA HIS A 45 62.99 -12.20 1.63
C HIS A 45 62.03 -13.13 2.37
N ASP A 46 62.20 -14.42 2.07
CA ASP A 46 61.90 -15.50 2.99
C ASP A 46 62.96 -15.43 4.10
N ALA A 47 62.56 -15.10 5.32
CA ALA A 47 63.41 -15.12 6.50
C ALA A 47 62.59 -15.64 7.67
N ASP A 48 62.42 -16.96 7.62
CA ASP A 48 62.29 -17.86 8.75
C ASP A 48 62.96 -17.31 10.03
N ALA A 49 62.14 -16.97 11.01
CA ALA A 49 62.57 -16.69 12.37
C ALA A 49 61.57 -17.36 13.32
N MET A 50 61.72 -18.68 13.44
CA MET A 50 61.26 -19.47 14.58
C MET A 50 61.75 -18.82 15.88
N GLN A 51 60.86 -18.15 16.59
CA GLN A 51 61.05 -17.79 18.00
C GLN A 51 60.01 -18.58 18.80
N GLU A 52 60.43 -19.78 19.24
CA GLU A 52 59.79 -20.49 20.35
C GLU A 52 59.96 -19.61 21.60
N ASP A 53 58.88 -18.97 22.04
CA ASP A 53 58.72 -18.58 23.43
C ASP A 53 57.48 -19.29 23.98
N ASP A 54 57.77 -20.23 24.86
CA ASP A 54 56.86 -21.17 25.51
C ASP A 54 56.37 -20.49 26.81
N GLU A 55 55.29 -19.72 26.71
CA GLU A 55 54.61 -19.11 27.87
C GLU A 55 53.10 -19.42 27.79
N PRO A 56 52.48 -20.04 28.83
CA PRO A 56 51.09 -20.46 28.78
C PRO A 56 50.18 -19.26 29.04
N GLY A 57 49.98 -18.46 28.01
CA GLY A 57 49.02 -17.36 27.97
C GLY A 57 47.61 -17.86 27.60
N ASP A 58 46.68 -17.57 28.50
CA ASP A 58 45.23 -17.49 28.34
C ASP A 58 44.69 -17.36 26.88
N GLY A 59 43.61 -18.07 26.55
CA GLY A 59 43.15 -18.34 25.17
C GLY A 59 42.75 -17.10 24.34
N GLY A 60 43.74 -16.41 23.76
CA GLY A 60 43.59 -15.04 23.24
C GLY A 60 43.74 -14.80 21.74
N MET A 61 43.86 -15.83 20.88
CA MET A 61 43.97 -15.64 19.42
C MET A 61 43.11 -16.66 18.67
N ALA A 62 41.81 -16.68 18.96
CA ALA A 62 40.86 -17.42 18.12
C ALA A 62 40.76 -16.68 16.77
N VAL A 63 41.23 -17.32 15.69
CA VAL A 63 41.13 -16.78 14.33
C VAL A 63 39.65 -16.68 13.97
N VAL A 64 39.18 -15.45 13.72
CA VAL A 64 37.81 -15.19 13.26
C VAL A 64 37.78 -15.38 11.74
N LEU A 65 36.88 -16.24 11.27
CA LEU A 65 36.69 -16.44 9.83
C LEU A 65 36.15 -15.15 9.20
N HIS A 66 36.47 -14.92 7.93
CA HIS A 66 36.02 -13.73 7.20
C HIS A 66 34.49 -13.53 7.18
N GLU A 67 33.71 -14.62 7.24
CA GLU A 67 32.24 -14.61 7.32
C GLU A 67 31.70 -14.16 8.68
N ASP A 68 32.46 -14.42 9.75
CA ASP A 68 32.10 -14.08 11.15
C ASP A 68 32.67 -12.72 11.60
N LYS A 69 33.36 -12.00 10.70
CA LYS A 69 33.96 -10.72 11.03
C LYS A 69 32.88 -9.66 11.19
N LYS A 70 32.53 -9.38 12.45
CA LYS A 70 31.66 -8.27 12.83
C LYS A 70 32.38 -6.94 12.62
N TYR A 71 31.96 -6.18 11.61
CA TYR A 71 32.54 -4.87 11.30
C TYR A 71 31.94 -3.72 12.12
N TYR A 72 30.72 -3.91 12.64
CA TYR A 72 29.97 -2.85 13.33
C TYR A 72 29.49 -3.33 14.72
N PRO A 73 29.50 -2.44 15.74
CA PRO A 73 28.88 -2.71 17.03
C PRO A 73 27.38 -3.00 16.91
N SER A 74 26.83 -3.68 17.90
CA SER A 74 25.39 -3.93 17.96
C SER A 74 24.58 -2.65 18.23
N ALA A 75 23.29 -2.66 17.88
CA ALA A 75 22.42 -1.50 18.07
C ALA A 75 22.24 -1.14 19.56
N GLU A 76 22.16 -2.14 20.44
CA GLU A 76 22.06 -1.95 21.90
C GLU A 76 23.31 -1.29 22.48
N GLU A 77 24.51 -1.66 22.03
CA GLU A 77 25.77 -1.03 22.47
C GLU A 77 25.89 0.43 22.01
N THR A 78 25.23 0.79 20.91
CA THR A 78 25.29 2.13 20.34
C THR A 78 24.30 3.08 21.01
N TYR A 79 23.06 2.63 21.26
CA TYR A 79 21.98 3.49 21.78
C TYR A 79 21.67 3.28 23.27
N GLY A 80 22.11 2.17 23.87
CA GLY A 80 21.88 1.82 25.27
C GLY A 80 20.55 1.10 25.53
N PRO A 81 20.38 0.53 26.74
CA PRO A 81 19.24 -0.35 27.07
C PRO A 81 17.91 0.38 27.28
N GLU A 82 17.90 1.72 27.30
CA GLU A 82 16.67 2.52 27.44
C GLU A 82 15.94 2.75 26.11
N VAL A 83 16.57 2.40 24.98
CA VAL A 83 16.03 2.60 23.63
C VAL A 83 15.69 1.25 23.00
N GLU A 84 14.43 1.09 22.58
CA GLU A 84 14.00 -0.09 21.82
C GLU A 84 14.42 0.06 20.35
N THR A 85 15.30 -0.83 19.90
CA THR A 85 15.74 -0.88 18.50
C THR A 85 15.01 -2.00 17.79
N LEU A 86 14.14 -1.63 16.83
CA LEU A 86 13.37 -2.57 16.02
C LEU A 86 13.93 -2.61 14.61
N VAL A 87 14.21 -3.81 14.10
CA VAL A 87 14.59 -4.05 12.70
C VAL A 87 13.37 -4.60 11.98
N MET A 88 12.81 -3.84 11.04
CA MET A 88 11.67 -4.25 10.21
C MET A 88 12.13 -4.35 8.76
N GLU A 89 12.37 -5.58 8.30
CA GLU A 89 12.84 -5.85 6.93
C GLU A 89 11.71 -5.88 5.90
N GLU A 90 10.50 -6.24 6.34
CA GLU A 90 9.31 -6.35 5.50
C GLU A 90 8.18 -5.44 5.98
N ASP A 91 7.35 -5.01 5.03
CA ASP A 91 6.21 -4.16 5.30
C ASP A 91 5.11 -4.91 6.09
N ALA A 92 4.51 -4.22 7.06
CA ALA A 92 3.41 -4.77 7.86
C ALA A 92 2.08 -4.85 7.10
N GLN A 93 1.94 -4.13 5.98
CA GLN A 93 0.72 -4.04 5.19
C GLN A 93 1.03 -4.20 3.70
N ALA A 94 0.31 -5.11 3.04
CA ALA A 94 0.46 -5.32 1.60
C ALA A 94 -0.02 -4.10 0.79
N LEU A 95 0.61 -3.88 -0.37
CA LEU A 95 0.31 -2.76 -1.28
C LEU A 95 -1.15 -2.73 -1.78
N GLU A 96 -1.86 -3.86 -1.75
CA GLU A 96 -3.27 -3.93 -2.15
C GLU A 96 -4.21 -3.24 -1.14
N VAL A 97 -3.81 -3.17 0.12
CA VAL A 97 -4.64 -2.57 1.18
C VAL A 97 -4.26 -1.10 1.29
N PRO A 98 -5.19 -0.16 1.04
CA PRO A 98 -4.89 1.25 1.18
C PRO A 98 -4.62 1.61 2.65
N ILE A 99 -3.71 2.56 2.88
CA ILE A 99 -3.39 3.07 4.23
C ILE A 99 -4.64 3.68 4.88
N VAL A 100 -5.43 4.45 4.11
CA VAL A 100 -6.73 4.97 4.54
C VAL A 100 -7.83 4.24 3.77
N ALA A 101 -8.57 3.39 4.47
CA ALA A 101 -9.66 2.63 3.86
C ALA A 101 -10.81 3.56 3.43
N PRO A 102 -11.25 3.53 2.15
CA PRO A 102 -12.39 4.32 1.71
C PRO A 102 -13.70 3.81 2.33
N VAL A 103 -14.69 4.69 2.45
CA VAL A 103 -16.02 4.34 2.96
C VAL A 103 -16.74 3.45 1.95
N LYS A 104 -16.81 2.14 2.24
CA LYS A 104 -17.53 1.16 1.41
C LYS A 104 -18.98 1.03 1.86
N VAL A 105 -19.94 1.50 1.06
CA VAL A 105 -21.37 1.29 1.30
C VAL A 105 -21.82 -0.02 0.66
N LYS A 106 -22.12 -1.03 1.48
CA LYS A 106 -22.61 -2.32 1.00
C LYS A 106 -24.12 -2.23 0.66
N LYS A 107 -24.43 -1.85 -0.58
CA LYS A 107 -25.80 -1.93 -1.13
C LYS A 107 -25.88 -3.10 -2.11
N PHE A 108 -26.62 -4.15 -1.73
CA PHE A 108 -26.85 -5.32 -2.58
C PHE A 108 -28.20 -5.25 -3.33
N GLU A 109 -29.05 -4.32 -2.91
CA GLU A 109 -30.37 -4.06 -3.48
C GLU A 109 -30.49 -2.56 -3.77
N THR A 110 -31.17 -2.23 -4.86
CA THR A 110 -31.47 -0.84 -5.22
C THR A 110 -32.60 -0.35 -4.34
N LEU A 111 -32.26 0.26 -3.21
CA LEU A 111 -33.20 1.05 -2.41
C LEU A 111 -33.12 2.49 -2.90
N GLU A 112 -34.18 2.96 -3.55
CA GLU A 112 -34.38 4.38 -3.84
C GLU A 112 -34.59 5.11 -2.51
N ALA A 113 -33.74 6.10 -2.23
CA ALA A 113 -33.79 6.85 -0.98
C ALA A 113 -34.95 7.87 -0.95
N GLU A 114 -35.43 8.27 -2.12
CA GLU A 114 -36.53 9.21 -2.28
C GLU A 114 -37.76 8.50 -2.83
N PRO A 115 -38.97 8.85 -2.36
CA PRO A 115 -40.20 8.26 -2.88
C PRO A 115 -40.39 8.67 -4.34
N LEU A 116 -40.77 7.70 -5.18
CA LEU A 116 -41.13 7.94 -6.57
C LEU A 116 -42.22 9.01 -6.68
N ARG A 117 -42.14 9.85 -7.72
CA ARG A 117 -43.16 10.86 -8.01
C ARG A 117 -44.40 10.17 -8.56
N THR A 118 -45.45 10.11 -7.75
CA THR A 118 -46.74 9.53 -8.13
C THR A 118 -47.73 10.63 -8.55
N HIS A 119 -48.64 10.31 -9.48
CA HIS A 119 -49.73 11.22 -9.84
C HIS A 119 -50.77 11.40 -8.73
N TYR A 120 -50.88 10.43 -7.81
CA TYR A 120 -51.76 10.49 -6.65
C TYR A 120 -51.01 10.98 -5.41
N SER A 121 -51.74 11.49 -4.41
CA SER A 121 -51.18 11.85 -3.12
C SER A 121 -51.09 10.66 -2.17
N ASN A 122 -50.07 10.64 -1.31
CA ASN A 122 -49.89 9.57 -0.31
C ASN A 122 -51.09 9.44 0.65
N GLU A 123 -51.78 10.55 0.95
CA GLU A 123 -52.99 10.56 1.78
C GLU A 123 -54.18 9.86 1.09
N PHE A 124 -54.32 10.04 -0.22
CA PHE A 124 -55.34 9.34 -0.99
C PHE A 124 -55.11 7.82 -0.99
N LEU A 125 -53.87 7.38 -1.21
CA LEU A 125 -53.51 5.96 -1.14
C LEU A 125 -53.78 5.38 0.26
N ALA A 126 -53.39 6.07 1.33
CA ALA A 126 -53.64 5.63 2.70
C ALA A 126 -55.15 5.50 3.01
N THR A 127 -55.98 6.42 2.52
CA THR A 127 -57.44 6.37 2.66
C THR A 127 -58.05 5.21 1.87
N LEU A 128 -57.50 4.90 0.69
CA LEU A 128 -57.93 3.75 -0.10
C LEU A 128 -57.64 2.42 0.62
N MET A 129 -56.48 2.31 1.26
CA MET A 129 -56.08 1.13 2.04
C MET A 129 -56.98 0.85 3.25
N ALA A 130 -57.66 1.87 3.80
CA ALA A 130 -58.60 1.73 4.90
C ALA A 130 -59.93 1.06 4.50
N ASN A 131 -60.22 0.97 3.19
CA ASN A 131 -61.46 0.40 2.66
C ASN A 131 -61.17 -0.92 1.92
N PRO A 132 -61.35 -2.09 2.56
CA PRO A 132 -60.98 -3.38 1.98
C PRO A 132 -61.68 -3.71 0.66
N GLU A 133 -62.89 -3.19 0.43
CA GLU A 133 -63.64 -3.40 -0.82
C GLU A 133 -62.97 -2.75 -2.05
N LEU A 134 -62.15 -1.73 -1.84
CA LEU A 134 -61.44 -1.01 -2.90
C LEU A 134 -60.04 -1.57 -3.17
N VAL A 135 -59.53 -2.43 -2.29
CA VAL A 135 -58.19 -3.03 -2.41
C VAL A 135 -58.28 -4.39 -3.09
N ARG A 136 -57.40 -4.64 -4.08
CA ARG A 136 -57.27 -5.95 -4.73
C ARG A 136 -55.84 -6.46 -4.62
N ASN A 137 -55.69 -7.67 -4.07
CA ASN A 137 -54.42 -8.37 -4.00
C ASN A 137 -54.25 -9.24 -5.26
N VAL A 138 -53.34 -8.85 -6.15
CA VAL A 138 -53.11 -9.53 -7.44
C VAL A 138 -51.65 -9.97 -7.51
N ALA A 139 -51.41 -11.22 -7.92
CA ALA A 139 -50.08 -11.74 -8.19
C ALA A 139 -49.91 -12.02 -9.68
N VAL A 140 -48.85 -11.49 -10.29
CA VAL A 140 -48.52 -11.75 -11.70
C VAL A 140 -47.52 -12.91 -11.76
N VAL A 141 -47.99 -14.07 -12.24
CA VAL A 141 -47.22 -15.31 -12.31
C VAL A 141 -47.20 -15.83 -13.75
N GLY A 142 -46.11 -16.48 -14.13
CA GLY A 142 -45.90 -16.99 -15.48
C GLY A 142 -44.47 -17.47 -15.69
N HIS A 143 -44.22 -18.08 -16.84
CA HIS A 143 -42.93 -18.71 -17.15
C HIS A 143 -41.78 -17.70 -17.28
N LEU A 144 -40.54 -18.21 -17.33
CA LEU A 144 -39.33 -17.40 -17.42
C LEU A 144 -39.37 -16.48 -18.66
N HIS A 145 -38.94 -15.23 -18.50
CA HIS A 145 -38.93 -14.21 -19.56
C HIS A 145 -40.26 -13.90 -20.28
N HIS A 146 -41.42 -14.23 -19.71
CA HIS A 146 -42.74 -13.83 -20.23
C HIS A 146 -43.13 -12.37 -19.94
N GLY A 147 -42.17 -11.46 -19.68
CA GLY A 147 -42.45 -10.03 -19.52
C GLY A 147 -43.21 -9.62 -18.25
N LYS A 148 -43.22 -10.46 -17.20
CA LYS A 148 -43.92 -10.16 -15.93
C LYS A 148 -43.42 -8.87 -15.26
N THR A 149 -42.10 -8.68 -15.25
CA THR A 149 -41.47 -7.47 -14.71
C THR A 149 -41.77 -6.28 -15.60
N THR A 150 -41.62 -6.41 -16.92
CA THR A 150 -41.95 -5.35 -17.89
C THR A 150 -43.42 -4.90 -17.81
N LEU A 151 -44.35 -5.82 -17.52
CA LEU A 151 -45.75 -5.46 -17.26
C LEU A 151 -45.89 -4.56 -16.01
N MET A 152 -45.15 -4.86 -14.94
CA MET A 152 -45.14 -4.01 -13.75
C MET A 152 -44.45 -2.68 -14.01
N ASP A 153 -43.38 -2.68 -14.80
CA ASP A 153 -42.69 -1.46 -15.21
C ASP A 153 -43.67 -0.55 -15.95
N MET A 154 -44.48 -1.06 -16.88
CA MET A 154 -45.50 -0.27 -17.59
C MET A 154 -46.61 0.31 -16.69
N PHE A 155 -46.89 -0.28 -15.52
CA PHE A 155 -47.84 0.30 -14.57
C PHE A 155 -47.25 1.42 -13.72
N ILE A 156 -45.91 1.43 -13.58
CA ILE A 156 -45.16 2.42 -12.80
C ILE A 156 -44.63 3.54 -13.72
N GLU A 157 -44.28 3.19 -14.96
CA GLU A 157 -43.79 4.09 -15.99
C GLU A 157 -44.82 5.20 -16.24
N THR A 158 -44.33 6.42 -16.09
CA THR A 158 -45.10 7.66 -16.19
C THR A 158 -44.42 8.58 -17.19
#